data_AF-A0A9P6HXD2-F1
#
_entry.id   AF-A0A9P6HXD2-F1
#
_cell.length_a   1.000
_cell.length_b   1.000
_cell.length_c   1.000
_cell.angle_alpha   90.00
_cell.angle_beta   90.00
_cell.angle_gamma   90.00
#
_symmetry.space_group_name_H-M   'P 1'
#
loop_
_entity.id
_entity.type
_entity.pdbx_description
1 polymer ?
#
loop_
_entity_poly.entity_id
_entity_poly.type
_entity_poly.pdbx_seq_one_letter_code
_entity_poly.pdbx_strand_id
1 'polypeptide(L)'
;MRFSAIIFLTLAAAAQEAVAASCRIADFKSDCCWGGSNGQDACLRQRGGANVCRSPGESSNFCRNVNKAGTQTKVSATCNADCCDTNTGFGIGCPK
;
A
#
# COMPACT_ATOMS: atom_id res chain seq x y z
N MET A 1 1.66 52.91 -27.36
CA MET A 1 1.30 51.50 -27.59
C MET A 1 1.40 50.78 -26.25
N ARG A 2 0.27 50.38 -25.65
CA ARG A 2 0.27 49.68 -24.35
C ARG A 2 0.28 48.18 -24.65
N PHE A 3 1.41 47.53 -24.42
CA PHE A 3 1.55 46.08 -24.55
C PHE A 3 1.22 45.44 -23.20
N SER A 4 0.02 44.86 -23.09
CA SER A 4 -0.35 44.03 -21.95
C SER A 4 0.30 42.66 -22.13
N ALA A 5 1.30 42.35 -21.29
CA ALA A 5 1.88 41.03 -21.18
C ALA A 5 1.04 40.20 -20.20
N ILE A 6 0.28 39.23 -20.72
CA ILE A 6 -0.44 38.25 -19.90
C ILE A 6 0.51 37.07 -19.68
N ILE A 7 1.00 36.92 -18.45
CA ILE A 7 1.83 35.79 -18.04
C ILE A 7 0.90 34.62 -17.69
N PHE A 8 0.86 33.61 -18.54
CA PHE A 8 0.18 32.35 -18.25
C PHE A 8 1.06 31.49 -17.34
N LEU A 9 0.70 31.36 -16.06
CA LEU A 9 1.26 30.34 -15.17
C LEU A 9 0.63 28.98 -15.51
N THR A 10 1.37 28.15 -16.24
CA THR A 10 1.00 26.74 -16.44
C THR A 10 1.31 25.95 -15.18
N LEU A 11 0.27 25.49 -14.50
CA LEU A 11 0.38 24.61 -13.34
C LEU A 11 0.82 23.21 -13.81
N ALA A 12 2.11 22.90 -13.68
CA ALA A 12 2.62 21.57 -13.93
C ALA A 12 2.19 20.65 -12.78
N ALA A 13 1.09 19.93 -12.97
CA ALA A 13 0.74 18.81 -12.11
C ALA A 13 1.74 17.69 -12.37
N ALA A 14 2.79 17.61 -11.55
CA ALA A 14 3.69 16.47 -11.52
C ALA A 14 2.88 15.25 -11.07
N ALA A 15 2.46 14.41 -12.02
CA ALA A 15 2.00 13.07 -11.74
C ALA A 15 3.20 12.30 -11.16
N GLN A 16 3.35 12.32 -9.84
CA GLN A 16 4.22 11.39 -9.16
C GLN A 16 3.59 10.01 -9.35
N GLU A 17 4.15 9.23 -10.27
CA GLU A 17 3.83 7.80 -10.35
C GLU A 17 4.16 7.19 -9.00
N ALA A 18 3.11 7.01 -8.19
CA ALA A 18 3.20 6.27 -6.96
C ALA A 18 3.51 4.83 -7.38
N VAL A 19 4.80 4.50 -7.40
CA VAL A 19 5.28 3.12 -7.50
C VAL A 19 4.59 2.38 -6.36
N ALA A 20 3.51 1.67 -6.70
CA ALA A 20 2.78 0.87 -5.74
C ALA A 20 3.82 -0.08 -5.14
N ALA A 21 4.11 0.07 -3.85
CA ALA A 21 4.99 -0.85 -3.16
C ALA A 21 4.30 -2.21 -3.19
N SER A 22 4.64 -3.03 -4.19
CA SER A 22 3.99 -4.32 -4.41
C SER A 22 4.27 -5.19 -3.19
N CYS A 23 3.21 -5.67 -2.55
CA CYS A 23 3.29 -6.62 -1.46
C CYS A 23 2.76 -7.98 -1.93
N ARG A 24 3.45 -9.04 -1.56
CA ARG A 24 3.11 -10.38 -2.00
C ARG A 24 3.20 -11.34 -0.83
N ILE A 25 2.04 -11.59 -0.23
CA ILE A 25 1.91 -12.52 0.90
C ILE A 25 1.54 -13.94 0.47
N ALA A 26 1.20 -14.13 -0.80
CA ALA A 26 0.95 -15.42 -1.45
C ALA A 26 1.33 -15.35 -2.93
N ASP A 27 1.72 -16.50 -3.51
CA ASP A 27 2.26 -16.52 -4.87
C ASP A 27 1.27 -16.07 -5.95
N PHE A 28 -0.01 -16.34 -5.77
CA PHE A 28 -1.06 -16.00 -6.72
C PHE A 28 -1.72 -14.64 -6.46
N LYS A 29 -1.30 -13.89 -5.43
CA LYS A 29 -1.90 -12.60 -5.08
C LYS A 29 -0.86 -11.55 -4.69
N SER A 30 -0.50 -10.70 -5.66
CA SER A 30 0.52 -9.66 -5.57
C SER A 30 -0.02 -8.28 -5.15
N ASP A 31 -1.31 -8.18 -4.87
CA ASP A 31 -2.00 -6.95 -4.45
C ASP A 31 -2.47 -7.05 -2.99
N CYS A 32 -1.87 -7.94 -2.19
CA CYS A 32 -2.30 -8.19 -0.81
C CYS A 32 -1.17 -8.03 0.20
N CYS A 33 -1.40 -7.23 1.24
CA CYS A 33 -0.50 -7.02 2.38
C CYS A 33 -1.12 -7.51 3.69
N TRP A 34 -0.27 -7.79 4.67
CA TRP A 34 -0.68 -8.16 6.02
C TRP A 34 -1.14 -6.94 6.82
N GLY A 35 -2.35 -7.08 7.36
CA GLY A 35 -2.91 -6.28 8.43
C GLY A 35 -3.34 -4.88 8.02
N GLY A 36 -4.00 -4.14 8.90
CA GLY A 36 -3.93 -2.68 8.90
C GLY A 36 -2.63 -2.22 9.54
N SER A 37 -2.74 -1.55 10.69
CA SER A 37 -1.60 -1.17 11.54
C SER A 37 -0.90 -2.37 12.21
N ASN A 38 -1.54 -3.56 12.18
CA ASN A 38 -1.11 -4.76 12.90
C ASN A 38 0.06 -5.52 12.26
N GLY A 39 0.26 -5.40 10.93
CA GLY A 39 1.40 -5.98 10.20
C GLY A 39 1.77 -7.41 10.61
N GLN A 40 2.88 -7.55 11.33
CA GLN A 40 3.41 -8.83 11.82
C GLN A 40 2.36 -9.66 12.59
N ASP A 41 1.55 -9.04 13.44
CA ASP A 41 0.56 -9.78 14.24
C ASP A 41 -0.54 -10.37 13.37
N ALA A 42 -0.92 -9.67 12.30
CA ALA A 42 -1.86 -10.20 11.30
C ALA A 42 -1.26 -11.42 10.58
N CYS A 43 0.01 -11.33 10.17
CA CYS A 43 0.72 -12.49 9.60
C CYS A 43 0.73 -13.68 10.57
N LEU A 44 1.07 -13.44 11.85
CA LEU A 44 1.15 -14.49 12.87
C LEU A 44 -0.22 -15.16 13.12
N ARG A 45 -1.32 -14.38 13.17
CA ARG A 45 -2.67 -14.93 13.28
C ARG A 45 -3.03 -15.81 12.08
N GLN A 46 -2.70 -15.36 10.87
CA GLN A 46 -3.12 -16.02 9.64
C GLN A 46 -2.27 -17.23 9.26
N ARG A 47 -1.00 -17.26 9.70
CA ARG A 47 -0.04 -18.34 9.44
C ARG A 47 0.29 -19.19 10.67
N GLY A 48 -0.56 -19.16 11.72
CA GLY A 48 -0.38 -20.02 12.90
C GLY A 48 0.96 -19.83 13.61
N GLY A 49 1.45 -18.59 13.69
CA GLY A 49 2.70 -18.26 14.37
C GLY A 49 3.99 -18.52 13.56
N ALA A 50 3.88 -18.81 12.27
CA ALA A 50 5.02 -19.13 11.40
C ALA A 50 6.18 -18.13 11.50
N ASN A 51 7.42 -18.64 11.51
CA ASN A 51 8.63 -17.84 11.65
C ASN A 51 8.88 -16.87 10.51
N VAL A 52 8.33 -17.14 9.31
CA VAL A 52 8.41 -16.22 8.16
C VAL A 52 7.86 -14.82 8.51
N CYS A 53 6.85 -14.74 9.37
CA CYS A 53 6.26 -13.47 9.83
C CYS A 53 7.23 -12.58 10.63
N ARG A 54 8.32 -13.15 11.15
CA ARG A 54 9.37 -12.44 11.91
C ARG A 54 10.60 -12.14 11.07
N SER A 55 10.61 -12.57 9.79
CA SER A 55 11.69 -12.27 8.88
C SER A 55 11.72 -10.77 8.58
N PRO A 56 12.89 -10.11 8.57
CA PRO A 56 13.01 -8.72 8.17
C PRO A 56 12.41 -8.43 6.79
N GLY A 57 12.50 -9.40 5.87
CA GLY A 57 11.94 -9.30 4.52
C GLY A 57 10.41 -9.25 4.49
N GLU A 58 9.73 -9.75 5.52
CA GLU A 58 8.26 -9.73 5.58
C GLU A 58 7.73 -8.31 5.87
N SER A 59 8.56 -7.42 6.40
CA SER A 59 8.16 -6.07 6.76
C SER A 59 7.65 -5.24 5.56
N SER A 60 8.14 -5.50 4.35
CA SER A 60 7.66 -4.86 3.12
C SER A 60 6.24 -5.28 2.76
N ASN A 61 5.77 -6.41 3.29
CA ASN A 61 4.41 -6.92 3.08
C ASN A 61 3.41 -6.40 4.12
N PHE A 62 3.80 -5.54 5.08
CA PHE A 62 2.87 -4.99 6.06
C PHE A 62 2.17 -3.75 5.49
N CYS A 63 0.85 -3.66 5.60
CA CYS A 63 0.09 -2.57 4.97
C CYS A 63 0.41 -1.18 5.54
N ARG A 64 0.99 -1.10 6.74
CA ARG A 64 1.55 0.16 7.28
C ARG A 64 2.77 0.68 6.52
N ASN A 65 3.44 -0.19 5.78
CA ASN A 65 4.62 0.13 4.96
C ASN A 65 4.25 0.28 3.48
N VAL A 66 3.11 -0.23 3.05
CA VAL A 66 2.64 -0.23 1.66
C VAL A 66 1.69 0.93 1.39
N ASN A 67 1.90 1.62 0.26
CA ASN A 67 0.95 2.63 -0.23
C ASN A 67 -0.16 1.98 -1.05
N LYS A 68 -1.37 2.52 -0.94
CA LYS A 68 -2.48 2.18 -1.85
C LYS A 68 -2.11 2.60 -3.27
N ALA A 69 -2.40 1.75 -4.24
CA ALA A 69 -2.01 1.93 -5.64
C ALA A 69 -2.49 3.29 -6.18
N GLY A 70 -1.59 3.98 -6.88
CA GLY A 70 -1.86 5.32 -7.42
C GLY A 70 -1.94 6.44 -6.37
N THR A 71 -1.55 6.18 -5.11
CA THR A 71 -1.62 7.17 -4.03
C THR A 71 -0.36 7.17 -3.15
N GLN A 72 -0.21 8.23 -2.33
CA GLN A 72 0.79 8.28 -1.25
C GLN A 72 0.20 7.86 0.12
N THR A 73 -1.03 7.36 0.13
CA THR A 73 -1.74 6.96 1.35
C THR A 73 -1.37 5.53 1.71
N LYS A 74 -1.00 5.26 2.96
CA LYS A 74 -0.76 3.89 3.43
C LYS A 74 -2.05 3.07 3.40
N VAL A 75 -1.95 1.80 3.03
CA VAL A 75 -3.11 0.89 3.04
C VAL A 75 -3.70 0.76 4.45
N SER A 76 -2.86 0.85 5.48
CA SER A 76 -3.29 0.87 6.89
C SER A 76 -4.17 2.07 7.27
N ALA A 77 -4.23 3.12 6.46
CA ALA A 77 -5.09 4.27 6.72
C ALA A 77 -6.57 3.98 6.43
N THR A 78 -6.85 3.00 5.55
CA THR A 78 -8.21 2.67 5.10
C THR A 78 -8.63 1.24 5.42
N CYS A 79 -7.68 0.35 5.75
CA CYS A 79 -7.94 -1.04 6.07
C CYS A 79 -7.50 -1.40 7.50
N ASN A 80 -8.37 -2.13 8.21
CA ASN A 80 -8.13 -2.66 9.56
C ASN A 80 -8.19 -4.21 9.63
N ALA A 81 -8.34 -4.90 8.50
CA ALA A 81 -8.40 -6.35 8.42
C ALA A 81 -7.00 -7.00 8.53
N ASP A 82 -6.95 -8.33 8.63
CA ASP A 82 -5.69 -9.09 8.63
C ASP A 82 -5.03 -9.18 7.25
N CYS A 83 -5.81 -9.03 6.19
CA CYS A 83 -5.32 -8.93 4.82
C CYS A 83 -6.04 -7.81 4.11
N CYS A 84 -5.28 -6.96 3.43
CA CYS A 84 -5.83 -5.81 2.74
C CYS A 84 -5.40 -5.81 1.29
N ASP A 85 -6.32 -5.38 0.44
CA ASP A 85 -6.11 -5.17 -0.97
C ASP A 85 -5.46 -3.79 -1.19
N THR A 86 -4.32 -3.77 -1.88
CA THR A 86 -3.54 -2.56 -2.12
C THR A 86 -4.14 -1.64 -3.17
N ASN A 87 -5.03 -2.14 -4.03
CA ASN A 87 -5.68 -1.33 -5.06
C ASN A 87 -6.84 -0.53 -4.48
N THR A 88 -7.67 -1.19 -3.68
CA THR A 88 -8.88 -0.60 -3.08
C THR A 88 -8.61 0.02 -1.72
N GLY A 89 -7.65 -0.53 -0.96
CA GLY A 89 -7.41 -0.19 0.43
C GLY A 89 -8.43 -0.82 1.39
N PHE A 90 -9.11 -1.89 0.98
CA PHE A 90 -10.13 -2.57 1.78
C PHE A 90 -9.68 -3.95 2.26
N GLY A 91 -10.35 -4.43 3.32
CA GLY A 91 -10.13 -5.76 3.83
C GLY A 91 -10.59 -6.83 2.85
N ILE A 92 -9.79 -7.89 2.72
CA ILE A 92 -10.09 -9.04 1.86
C ILE A 92 -9.81 -10.34 2.62
N GLY A 93 -10.33 -11.45 2.09
CA GLY A 93 -9.94 -12.78 2.56
C GLY A 93 -8.43 -12.99 2.38
N CYS A 94 -7.77 -13.48 3.42
CA CYS A 94 -6.35 -13.79 3.35
C CYS A 94 -6.10 -14.96 2.39
N PRO A 95 -5.26 -14.77 1.35
CA PRO A 95 -4.87 -15.85 0.47
C PRO A 95 -4.13 -16.94 1.27
N LYS A 96 -4.42 -18.21 0.94
CA LYS A 96 -3.84 -19.39 1.59
C LYS A 96 -2.71 -19.98 0.77
#